data_AF-A6NPW3-F1
#
_entry.id   AF-A6NPW3-F1
#
_cell.length_a   1.000
_cell.length_b   1.000
_cell.length_c   1.000
_cell.angle_alpha   90.00
_cell.angle_beta   90.00
_cell.angle_gamma   90.00
#
_symmetry.space_group_name_H-M   'P 1'
#
loop_
_entity.id
_entity.type
_entity.pdbx_description
1 polymer ?
#
loop_
_entity_poly.entity_id
_entity_poly.type
_entity_poly.pdbx_seq_one_letter_code
_entity_poly.pdbx_strand_id
1 'polypeptide(L)'
;MICKKNHRYLPEYANLPDSQDNQSGDRHICAGCAYEEGLKDGMAGNPRKRDLSHLPESQAGTVRHKGAKEAYDEGYNEGFRRSR
;
A
#
# COMPACT_ATOMS: atom_id res chain seq x y z
N MET A 1 7.87 7.79 -10.19
CA MET A 1 9.22 7.21 -9.90
C MET A 1 9.01 5.76 -9.48
N ILE A 2 9.85 4.82 -9.94
CA ILE A 2 9.71 3.40 -9.59
C ILE A 2 10.19 3.17 -8.15
N CYS A 3 9.44 2.39 -7.36
CA CYS A 3 9.78 2.04 -5.99
C CYS A 3 11.12 1.30 -5.96
N LYS A 4 12.09 1.78 -5.17
CA LYS A 4 13.41 1.14 -4.99
C LYS A 4 13.50 0.30 -3.72
N LYS A 5 12.41 0.21 -2.94
CA LYS A 5 12.38 -0.55 -1.69
C LYS A 5 12.21 -2.04 -1.97
N ASN A 6 12.67 -2.87 -1.04
CA ASN A 6 12.67 -4.34 -1.19
C ASN A 6 11.29 -4.97 -0.92
N HIS A 7 10.20 -4.25 -1.22
CA HIS A 7 8.82 -4.71 -1.03
C HIS A 7 8.45 -5.92 -1.89
N ARG A 8 9.25 -6.20 -2.93
CA ARG A 8 9.09 -7.34 -3.84
C ARG A 8 9.27 -8.71 -3.17
N TYR A 9 10.05 -8.77 -2.09
CA TYR A 9 10.46 -10.04 -1.47
C TYR A 9 10.10 -10.14 0.00
N LEU A 10 9.43 -9.13 0.56
CA LEU A 10 9.01 -9.17 1.96
C LEU A 10 7.74 -10.03 2.06
N PRO A 11 7.78 -11.17 2.79
CA PRO A 11 6.64 -12.08 2.93
C PRO A 11 5.43 -11.40 3.60
N GLU A 12 5.70 -10.36 4.38
CA GLU A 12 4.71 -9.46 4.99
C GLU A 12 3.74 -8.87 3.94
N TYR A 13 4.27 -8.55 2.76
CA TYR A 13 3.48 -7.98 1.67
C TYR A 13 2.96 -9.03 0.70
N ALA A 14 3.34 -10.31 0.85
CA ALA A 14 2.85 -11.41 0.04
C ALA A 14 1.36 -11.68 0.27
N ASN A 15 0.83 -11.31 1.44
CA ASN A 15 -0.58 -11.49 1.80
C ASN A 15 -1.46 -10.25 1.54
N LEU A 16 -0.87 -9.13 1.07
CA LEU A 16 -1.66 -7.93 0.77
C LEU A 16 -2.76 -8.25 -0.26
N PRO A 17 -3.95 -7.64 -0.10
CA PRO A 17 -5.10 -7.90 -0.94
C PRO A 17 -4.83 -7.59 -2.42
N ASP A 18 -5.32 -8.48 -3.28
CA ASP A 18 -5.35 -8.26 -4.71
C ASP A 18 -6.37 -7.16 -5.05
N SER A 19 -6.02 -6.33 -6.03
CA SER A 19 -6.86 -5.27 -6.57
C SER A 19 -8.16 -5.88 -7.09
N GLN A 20 -9.28 -5.56 -6.45
CA GLN A 20 -10.60 -6.02 -6.90
C GLN A 20 -11.10 -5.25 -8.12
N ASP A 21 -10.50 -4.10 -8.43
CA ASP A 21 -10.94 -3.25 -9.51
C ASP A 21 -10.06 -3.39 -10.76
N ASN A 22 -10.73 -3.68 -11.89
CA ASN A 22 -10.11 -3.67 -13.19
C ASN A 22 -9.90 -2.27 -13.80
N GLN A 23 -10.32 -1.21 -13.10
CA GLN A 23 -10.54 0.11 -13.70
C GLN A 23 -9.83 1.27 -13.00
N SER A 24 -9.29 1.11 -11.78
CA SER A 24 -8.63 2.21 -11.09
C SER A 24 -7.15 2.35 -11.51
N GLY A 25 -6.74 3.56 -11.87
CA GLY A 25 -5.38 3.93 -12.31
C GLY A 25 -4.26 3.63 -11.31
N ASP A 26 -4.60 3.12 -10.12
CA ASP A 26 -3.71 2.74 -9.02
C ASP A 26 -3.00 1.39 -9.25
N ARG A 27 -3.28 0.69 -10.35
CA ARG A 27 -2.63 -0.58 -10.77
C ARG A 27 -1.12 -0.50 -10.88
N HIS A 28 -0.58 0.71 -11.00
CA HIS A 28 0.84 0.94 -11.10
C HIS A 28 1.46 1.33 -9.77
N ILE A 29 0.70 1.67 -8.72
CA ILE A 29 1.23 2.15 -7.44
C ILE A 29 1.78 0.97 -6.61
N CYS A 30 2.88 1.19 -5.92
CA CYS A 30 3.48 0.19 -5.05
C CYS A 30 2.63 -0.05 -3.79
N ALA A 31 1.96 -1.21 -3.72
CA ALA A 31 1.16 -1.63 -2.58
C ALA A 31 1.95 -1.64 -1.25
N GLY A 32 3.24 -2.00 -1.27
CA GLY A 32 4.10 -1.96 -0.08
C GLY A 32 4.32 -0.53 0.43
N CYS A 33 4.57 0.44 -0.46
CA CYS A 33 4.65 1.86 -0.08
C CYS A 33 3.32 2.38 0.45
N ALA A 34 2.22 1.95 -0.13
CA ALA A 34 0.88 2.32 0.32
C ALA A 34 0.59 1.80 1.72
N TYR A 35 0.92 0.53 2.01
CA TYR A 35 0.81 -0.05 3.34
C TYR A 35 1.64 0.70 4.38
N GLU A 36 2.91 0.99 4.09
CA GLU A 36 3.78 1.74 5.01
C GLU A 36 3.23 3.13 5.32
N GLU A 37 2.67 3.81 4.32
CA GLU A 37 2.07 5.12 4.52
C GLU A 37 0.79 5.03 5.37
N GLY A 38 -0.06 4.05 5.09
CA GLY A 38 -1.22 3.74 5.90
C GLY A 38 -0.84 3.48 7.36
N LEU A 39 0.15 2.62 7.60
CA LEU A 39 0.66 2.30 8.93
C LEU A 39 1.06 3.56 9.70
N LYS A 40 1.83 4.45 9.06
CA LYS A 40 2.25 5.72 9.69
C LYS A 40 1.07 6.62 10.01
N ASP A 41 0.13 6.77 9.09
CA ASP A 41 -1.05 7.60 9.30
C ASP A 41 -1.94 7.06 10.42
N GLY A 42 -2.14 5.74 10.48
CA GLY A 42 -2.88 5.08 11.55
C GLY A 42 -2.21 5.23 12.91
N MET A 43 -0.88 5.10 12.96
CA MET A 43 -0.12 5.32 14.19
C MET A 43 -0.17 6.77 14.67
N ALA A 44 -0.16 7.73 13.73
CA ALA A 44 -0.23 9.16 14.03
C ALA A 44 -1.66 9.66 14.33
N GLY A 45 -2.69 8.86 14.05
CA GLY A 45 -4.08 9.29 14.14
C GLY A 45 -4.51 10.27 13.03
N ASN A 46 -3.79 10.28 11.91
CA ASN A 46 -4.09 11.12 10.76
C ASN A 46 -5.38 10.64 10.06
N PRO A 47 -6.11 11.51 9.35
CA PRO A 47 -7.22 11.07 8.52
C PRO A 47 -6.73 10.19 7.36
N ARG A 48 -7.50 9.16 7.02
CA ARG A 48 -7.21 8.26 5.88
C ARG A 48 -7.12 9.05 4.57
N LYS A 49 -6.05 8.81 3.83
CA LYS A 49 -5.84 9.39 2.50
C LYS A 49 -6.68 8.66 1.44
N ARG A 50 -7.21 9.45 0.52
CA ARG A 50 -7.97 8.97 -0.66
C ARG A 50 -7.12 8.96 -1.92
N ASP A 51 -6.12 9.83 -1.97
CA ASP A 51 -5.18 9.93 -3.08
C ASP A 51 -3.83 9.32 -2.66
N LEU A 52 -3.36 8.38 -3.48
CA LEU A 52 -2.08 7.70 -3.32
C LEU A 52 -1.19 7.90 -4.56
N SER A 53 -1.59 8.75 -5.51
CA SER A 53 -0.88 8.98 -6.78
C SER A 53 0.54 9.55 -6.61
N HIS A 54 0.85 10.12 -5.44
CA HIS A 54 2.20 10.57 -5.09
C HIS A 54 3.15 9.42 -4.76
N LEU A 55 2.63 8.22 -4.51
CA LEU A 55 3.44 7.06 -4.19
C LEU A 55 4.16 6.53 -5.43
N PRO A 56 5.34 5.93 -5.24
CA PRO A 56 6.10 5.38 -6.35
C PRO A 56 5.37 4.20 -6.98
N GLU A 57 5.60 4.03 -8.27
CA GLU A 57 5.06 2.90 -9.00
C GLU A 57 5.75 1.59 -8.59
N SER A 58 5.01 0.49 -8.58
CA SER A 58 5.51 -0.86 -8.31
C SER A 58 6.51 -1.29 -9.39
N GLN A 59 7.61 -1.94 -8.99
CA GLN A 59 8.50 -2.61 -9.95
C GLN A 59 7.76 -3.77 -10.62
N ALA A 60 7.85 -3.90 -11.93
CA ALA A 60 7.26 -5.02 -12.67
C ALA A 60 7.67 -6.38 -12.05
N GLY A 61 6.70 -7.16 -11.57
CA GLY A 61 6.89 -8.41 -10.81
C GLY A 61 5.58 -8.89 -10.15
N THR A 62 5.66 -9.82 -9.20
CA THR A 62 4.54 -10.47 -8.48
C THR A 62 3.56 -9.53 -7.73
N VAL A 63 3.90 -8.25 -7.61
CA VAL A 63 3.08 -7.21 -6.96
C VAL A 63 2.30 -6.37 -7.98
N ARG A 64 2.50 -6.58 -9.30
CA ARG A 64 1.47 -6.20 -10.28
C ARG A 64 0.20 -6.97 -9.89
N HIS A 65 -0.93 -6.29 -9.79
CA HIS A 65 -2.25 -6.81 -9.37
C HIS A 65 -2.65 -6.62 -7.90
N LYS A 66 -1.80 -6.07 -7.02
CA LYS A 66 -2.21 -5.73 -5.65
C LYS A 66 -2.78 -4.32 -5.55
N GLY A 67 -3.90 -4.19 -4.85
CA GLY A 67 -4.61 -2.94 -4.69
C GLY A 67 -3.86 -2.01 -3.75
N ALA A 68 -3.30 -0.91 -4.28
CA ALA A 68 -2.54 0.04 -3.46
C ALA A 68 -3.42 0.67 -2.38
N LYS A 69 -4.69 0.92 -2.69
CA LYS A 69 -5.64 1.50 -1.73
C LYS A 69 -5.97 0.52 -0.61
N GLU A 70 -6.21 -0.74 -0.96
CA GLU A 70 -6.50 -1.80 0.00
C GLU A 70 -5.30 -2.06 0.92
N ALA A 71 -4.08 -2.06 0.37
CA ALA A 71 -2.86 -2.16 1.15
C ALA A 71 -2.67 -0.98 2.12
N TYR A 72 -2.97 0.25 1.67
CA TYR A 72 -2.98 1.43 2.55
C TYR A 72 -3.98 1.28 3.69
N ASP A 73 -5.21 0.86 3.40
CA ASP A 73 -6.27 0.74 4.41
C ASP A 73 -5.94 -0.36 5.43
N GLU A 74 -5.32 -1.46 5.00
CA GLU A 74 -4.82 -2.51 5.89
C GLU A 74 -3.71 -1.98 6.81
N GLY A 75 -2.72 -1.30 6.23
CA GLY A 75 -1.64 -0.66 6.99
C GLY A 75 -2.18 0.34 8.00
N TYR A 76 -3.15 1.18 7.60
CA TYR A 76 -3.79 2.15 8.48
C TYR A 76 -4.46 1.50 9.68
N ASN A 77 -5.25 0.44 9.46
CA ASN A 77 -5.92 -0.26 10.54
C ASN A 77 -4.92 -0.89 11.52
N GLU A 78 -3.83 -1.46 10.99
CA GLU A 78 -2.76 -2.01 11.80
C GLU A 78 -2.05 -0.92 12.62
N GLY A 79 -1.70 0.20 12.00
CA GLY A 79 -1.09 1.34 12.67
C GLY A 79 -1.98 1.92 13.77
N PHE A 80 -3.27 2.02 13.50
CA PHE A 80 -4.27 2.49 14.47
C PHE A 80 -4.47 1.51 15.64
N ARG A 81 -4.35 0.19 15.40
CA ARG A 81 -4.35 -0.80 16.50
C ARG A 81 -3.09 -0.70 17.37
N ARG A 82 -1.94 -0.40 16.77
CA ARG A 82 -0.65 -0.30 17.47
C ARG A 82 -0.46 1.00 18.26
N SER A 83 -1.18 2.07 17.91
CA SER A 83 -1.14 3.35 18.65
C SER A 83 -2.04 3.39 19.87
N ARG A 84 -2.77 2.31 20.15
CA ARG A 84 -3.73 2.19 21.25
C ARG A 84 -3.24 1.20 22.30
#